data_AF-A0A0D0C6H1-F1
#
_entry.id   AF-A0A0D0C6H1-F1
#
_cell.length_a   1.000
_cell.length_b   1.000
_cell.length_c   1.000
_cell.angle_alpha   90.00
_cell.angle_beta   90.00
_cell.angle_gamma   90.00
#
_symmetry.space_group_name_H-M   'P 1'
#
loop_
_entity.id
_entity.type
_entity.pdbx_description
1 polymer ?
#
loop_
_entity_poly.entity_id
_entity_poly.type
_entity_poly.pdbx_seq_one_letter_code
_entity_poly.pdbx_strand_id
1 'polypeptide(L)' 'MAIPKTLVFHDCKQDTANAATYLDERLPQNIRNHGIVKHYHSDMSAEYLQKAFEDFSSDDGRCRILHATAGCAVG' A
#
# COMPACT_ATOMS: atom_id res chain seq x y z
N MET A 1 7.74 -12.61 -13.82
CA MET A 1 6.36 -12.08 -13.73
C MET A 1 6.39 -10.82 -12.89
N ALA A 2 5.93 -9.69 -13.42
CA ALA A 2 5.81 -8.46 -12.64
C ALA A 2 4.50 -8.48 -11.84
N ILE A 3 4.53 -8.08 -10.58
CA ILE A 3 3.32 -7.97 -9.75
C ILE A 3 2.46 -6.83 -10.32
N PRO A 4 1.19 -7.03 -10.72
CA PRO A 4 0.36 -5.95 -11.24
C PRO A 4 0.09 -4.90 -10.16
N LYS A 5 0.01 -3.62 -10.56
CA LYS A 5 -0.43 -2.54 -9.65
C LYS A 5 -1.87 -2.81 -9.24
N THR A 6 -2.12 -2.87 -7.93
CA THR A 6 -3.43 -3.22 -7.35
C THR A 6 -3.77 -2.22 -6.26
N LEU A 7 -4.95 -1.62 -6.34
CA LEU A 7 -5.51 -0.75 -5.30
C LEU A 7 -6.69 -1.47 -4.64
N VAL A 8 -6.65 -1.62 -3.32
CA VAL A 8 -7.69 -2.31 -2.54
C VAL A 8 -8.30 -1.34 -1.56
N PHE A 9 -9.62 -1.15 -1.63
CA PHE A 9 -10.34 -0.29 -0.71
C PHE A 9 -10.87 -1.06 0.49
N HIS A 10 -10.76 -0.43 1.66
CA HIS A 10 -11.28 -0.91 2.94
C HIS A 10 -12.16 0.18 3.57
N ASP A 11 -13.17 -0.23 4.32
CA ASP A 11 -14.01 0.71 5.07
C ASP A 11 -13.33 1.14 6.38
N CYS A 12 -12.49 0.27 6.96
CA CYS A 12 -11.80 0.50 8.23
C CYS A 12 -10.29 0.72 8.02
N LYS A 13 -9.73 1.72 8.71
CA LYS A 13 -8.29 2.01 8.70
C LYS A 13 -7.46 0.81 9.19
N GLN A 14 -7.93 0.15 10.26
CA GLN A 14 -7.22 -1.00 10.83
C GLN A 14 -7.11 -2.14 9.83
N ASP A 15 -8.13 -2.36 9.00
CA ASP A 15 -8.12 -3.42 7.99
C ASP A 15 -7.10 -3.14 6.89
N THR A 16 -6.88 -1.87 6.53
CA THR A 16 -5.81 -1.52 5.58
C THR A 16 -4.43 -1.95 6.07
N ALA A 17 -4.11 -1.64 7.34
CA ALA A 17 -2.82 -1.96 7.94
C ALA A 17 -2.67 -3.48 8.14
N ASN A 18 -3.70 -4.13 8.69
CA ASN A 18 -3.71 -5.58 8.91
C ASN A 18 -3.53 -6.36 7.60
N ALA A 19 -4.26 -5.97 6.55
CA ALA A 19 -4.18 -6.62 5.24
C ALA A 19 -2.80 -6.39 4.58
N ALA A 20 -2.25 -5.18 4.68
CA ALA A 20 -0.93 -4.87 4.17
C ALA A 20 0.17 -5.73 4.86
N THR A 21 0.15 -5.80 6.19
CA THR A 21 1.08 -6.64 6.97
C THR A 21 0.91 -8.12 6.64
N TYR A 22 -0.33 -8.62 6.65
CA TYR A 22 -0.63 -10.02 6.34
C TYR A 22 -0.13 -10.44 4.95
N LEU A 23 -0.26 -9.56 3.96
CA LEU A 23 0.17 -9.83 2.60
C LEU A 23 1.69 -9.74 2.46
N ASP A 24 2.34 -8.77 3.09
CA ASP A 24 3.80 -8.65 3.09
C ASP A 24 4.46 -9.90 3.71
N GLU A 25 3.92 -10.41 4.82
CA GLU A 25 4.39 -11.65 5.46
C GLU A 25 4.30 -12.90 4.58
N ARG A 26 3.44 -12.88 3.55
CA ARG A 26 3.28 -13.98 2.58
C ARG A 26 4.15 -13.85 1.35
N LEU A 27 4.80 -12.70 1.16
CA LEU A 27 5.78 -12.56 0.10
C LEU A 27 6.97 -13.51 0.34
N PRO A 28 7.71 -13.89 -0.72
CA PRO A 28 9.02 -14.51 -0.58
C PRO A 28 9.92 -13.71 0.37
N GLN A 29 10.64 -14.38 1.27
CA GLN A 29 11.42 -13.73 2.34
C GLN A 29 12.38 -12.65 1.83
N ASN A 30 12.94 -12.82 0.63
CA ASN A 30 13.87 -11.89 0.00
C ASN A 30 13.25 -10.57 -0.48
N ILE A 31 11.91 -10.45 -0.45
CA ILE A 31 11.19 -9.24 -0.88
C ILE A 31 10.16 -8.74 0.15
N ARG A 32 10.10 -9.34 1.34
CA ARG A 32 9.29 -8.84 2.46
C ARG A 32 9.84 -7.51 2.96
N ASN A 33 8.99 -6.63 3.48
CA ASN A 33 9.35 -5.32 4.03
C ASN A 33 10.10 -4.41 3.03
N HIS A 34 10.06 -4.71 1.73
CA HIS A 34 10.72 -3.91 0.69
C HIS A 34 9.81 -2.81 0.10
N GLY A 35 8.64 -2.58 0.71
CA GLY A 35 7.68 -1.56 0.29
C GLY A 35 6.78 -1.96 -0.87
N ILE A 36 6.73 -3.26 -1.22
CA ILE A 36 5.85 -3.80 -2.28
C ILE A 36 4.38 -3.62 -1.92
N VAL A 37 4.04 -3.82 -0.65
CA VAL A 37 2.69 -3.63 -0.10
C VAL A 37 2.72 -2.45 0.86
N LYS A 38 1.76 -1.52 0.74
CA LYS A 38 1.59 -0.37 1.63
C LYS A 38 0.13 -0.17 2.03
N HIS A 39 -0.10 0.55 3.11
CA HIS A 39 -1.41 1.03 3.51
C HIS A 39 -1.52 2.55 3.36
N TYR A 40 -2.72 3.08 3.20
CA TYR A 40 -2.99 4.48 2.92
C TYR A 40 -4.29 4.89 3.62
N HIS A 41 -4.18 5.57 4.76
CA HIS A 41 -5.34 6.03 5.53
C HIS A 41 -5.01 7.29 6.33
N SER A 42 -6.04 7.98 6.81
CA SER A 42 -5.92 9.34 7.37
C SER A 42 -5.15 9.46 8.69
N ASP A 43 -4.71 8.35 9.30
CA ASP A 43 -3.89 8.39 10.52
C ASP A 43 -2.38 8.41 10.20
N MET A 44 -2.03 8.25 8.92
CA MET A 44 -0.66 8.37 8.46
C MET A 44 -0.25 9.83 8.28
N SER A 45 1.04 10.11 8.43
CA SER A 45 1.56 11.46 8.19
C SER A 45 1.40 11.85 6.72
N ALA A 46 1.29 13.15 6.45
CA ALA A 46 1.15 13.67 5.10
C ALA A 46 2.34 13.26 4.21
N GLU A 47 3.55 13.28 4.78
CA GLU A 47 4.78 12.85 4.08
C GLU A 47 4.75 11.38 3.71
N TYR A 48 4.21 10.53 4.60
CA TYR A 48 4.04 9.12 4.32
C TYR A 48 3.03 8.90 3.19
N LEU A 49 1.87 9.56 3.26
CA LEU A 49 0.81 9.44 2.26
C LEU A 49 1.33 9.87 0.88
N GLN A 50 1.97 11.04 0.80
CA GLN A 50 2.58 11.53 -0.44
C GLN A 50 3.56 10.51 -1.03
N LYS A 51 4.48 9.99 -0.20
CA LYS A 51 5.47 9.00 -0.66
C LYS A 51 4.84 7.66 -1.05
N ALA A 52 3.79 7.23 -0.37
CA ALA A 52 3.06 6.01 -0.71
C ALA A 52 2.34 6.15 -2.06
N PHE A 53 1.71 7.30 -2.30
CA PHE A 53 1.04 7.63 -3.55
C PHE A 53 2.04 7.73 -4.72
N GLU A 54 3.14 8.47 -4.56
CA GLU A 54 4.18 8.60 -5.58
C GLU A 54 4.78 7.25 -5.97
N ASP A 55 5.10 6.43 -4.96
CA ASP A 55 5.71 5.11 -5.15
C ASP A 55 4.73 4.07 -5.73
N PHE A 56 3.41 4.28 -5.59
CA PHE A 56 2.41 3.44 -6.25
C PHE A 56 2.12 3.93 -7.68
N SER A 57 2.04 5.24 -7.88
CA SER A 57 1.67 5.86 -9.15
C SER A 57 2.79 5.76 -10.18
N SER A 58 4.06 5.87 -9.76
CA SER A 58 5.23 5.74 -10.64
C SER A 58 5.40 4.35 -11.22
N ASP A 59 5.76 4.23 -12.50
CA ASP A 59 6.01 2.93 -13.15
C ASP A 59 7.26 2.22 -12.60
N ASP A 60 8.25 3.00 -12.15
CA ASP A 60 9.45 2.53 -11.47
C ASP A 60 9.27 2.43 -9.95
N GLY A 61 8.07 2.77 -9.46
CA GLY A 61 7.69 2.69 -8.07
C GLY A 61 7.71 1.26 -7.54
N ARG A 62 8.18 1.10 -6.30
CA ARG A 62 8.26 -0.21 -5.64
C ARG A 62 6.91 -0.70 -5.15
N CYS A 63 6.02 0.21 -4.78
CA CYS A 63 4.69 -0.16 -4.30
C CYS A 63 3.86 -0.73 -5.44
N ARG A 64 3.44 -1.99 -5.29
CA ARG A 64 2.59 -2.70 -6.25
C ARG A 64 1.20 -2.92 -5.71
N ILE A 65 1.03 -2.97 -4.39
CA ILE A 65 -0.28 -3.20 -3.77
C ILE A 65 -0.51 -2.12 -2.70
N LEU A 66 -1.52 -1.30 -2.91
CA LEU A 66 -1.90 -0.22 -2.00
C LEU A 66 -3.25 -0.53 -1.37
N HIS A 67 -3.27 -0.66 -0.04
CA HIS A 67 -4.49 -0.81 0.75
C HIS A 67 -4.93 0.56 1.24
N ALA A 68 -6.02 1.10 0.69
CA ALA A 68 -6.50 2.43 1.03
C ALA A 68 -7.86 2.40 1.73
N THR A 69 -8.17 3.39 2.55
CA THR A 69 -9.57 3.62 2.93
C THR A 69 -10.34 4.32 1.81
N ALA A 70 -11.63 4.03 1.66
CA ALA A 70 -12.47 4.68 0.65
C ALA A 70 -12.52 6.22 0.83
N GLY A 71 -12.49 6.71 2.08
CA GLY A 71 -12.42 8.15 2.38
C GLY A 71 -11.09 8.81 1.96
N CYS A 72 -10.07 8.02 1.64
CA CYS A 72 -8.79 8.47 1.12
C CYS A 72 -8.66 8.27 -0.40
N ALA A 73 -9.73 7.86 -1.08
CA ALA A 73 -9.77 7.66 -2.54
C ALA A 73 -9.89 8.95 -3.35
N VAL A 74 -9.82 10.12 -2.70
CA VAL A 74 -9.84 11.42 -3.37
C VAL A 74 -8.42 11.75 -3.85
N GLY A 75 -8.21 11.56 -5.16
CA GLY A 75 -7.01 11.97 -5.89
C GLY A 75 -7.15 13.37 -6.46
#